data_AF-A0A956ENG5-F1
#
_entry.id   AF-A0A956ENG5-F1
#
_cell.length_a   1.000
_cell.length_b   1.000
_cell.length_c   1.000
_cell.angle_alpha   90.00
_cell.angle_beta   90.00
_cell.angle_gamma   90.00
#
_symmetry.space_group_name_H-M   'P 1'
#
loop_
_entity.id
_entity.type
_entity.pdbx_description
1 polymer ?
#
loop_
_entity_poly.entity_id
_entity_poly.type
_entity_poly.pdbx_seq_one_letter_code
_entity_poly.pdbx_strand_id
1 'polypeptide(L)'
;MRIRCLTLLSTAFLLASPALSAAPKLSSKLPPQVLRSLELRLSPVSLGAIRPTSEAPQLLVELERPPSSRAELSRAVSELEASGVRVVRAQGEPLTYRQFIVVTADAKALGHVARLDSVRRILPALRPGLPSLDRSAALLGLAGVRGARPAVGAMTGSGMVLADVDTLADVFHPDFFRGDAGYYDWIDVNENGTFDVGVDAVDLNRNGEADATEVAQPLRAAPINISSGNEAGGVHIAGFDPSVDWVYLDENGDKERNHGAAAGFAEDVPAFGEPLFVPDDVNSDGSIGLAERFVRLGTSKFRKLYAKVNYQGVQHDHVYERGIDMSQAPIDLTHGVYGYADALHATGVLSIAAGGVALPSRRWVGVAPDAELVLAFGISNSVTAPVVWALSQEPDVLLHEASVWTSMEMDGSDPWSKLIDTSSASGVVNICPTGNIGGARKHAVIEVAATATGEMKFNVPTDTQSVDLTMHVRGGSDVVLSLREPGGAVHPLSATANLDGGGRLYSYGDDVSDAGTRVFYNYLIGPGAGDYVLEIQGD
;
A
#
# COMPACT_ATOMS: atom_id res chain seq x y z
N MET A 1 68.00 -13.26 29.01
CA MET A 1 68.83 -14.19 28.22
C MET A 1 67.95 -15.36 27.78
N ARG A 2 67.67 -15.45 26.46
CA ARG A 2 67.09 -16.56 25.63
C ARG A 2 65.75 -17.20 26.08
N ILE A 3 64.60 -16.99 25.40
CA ILE A 3 64.10 -17.38 24.05
C ILE A 3 63.31 -18.73 24.03
N ARG A 4 62.03 -18.63 23.61
CA ARG A 4 61.07 -19.61 22.99
C ARG A 4 60.54 -20.76 23.88
N CYS A 5 59.29 -21.23 23.76
CA CYS A 5 58.35 -21.30 22.63
C CYS A 5 56.88 -21.51 23.08
N LEU A 6 55.94 -21.19 22.18
CA LEU A 6 54.49 -21.50 22.17
C LEU A 6 54.13 -22.92 22.63
N THR A 7 52.94 -23.12 23.22
CA THR A 7 51.84 -23.93 22.65
C THR A 7 50.51 -23.63 23.39
N LEU A 8 49.43 -23.49 22.62
CA LEU A 8 48.04 -23.31 23.04
C LEU A 8 47.52 -24.45 23.93
N LEU A 9 46.67 -24.15 24.92
CA LEU A 9 45.57 -25.04 25.31
C LEU A 9 44.35 -24.22 25.76
N SER A 10 43.38 -24.16 24.87
CA SER A 10 42.02 -23.63 25.05
C SER A 10 41.27 -24.49 26.07
N THR A 11 40.88 -23.89 27.20
CA THR A 11 39.97 -24.54 28.16
C THR A 11 38.57 -23.99 27.90
N ALA A 12 37.70 -24.84 27.36
CA ALA A 12 36.32 -24.52 27.06
C ALA A 12 35.50 -24.36 28.35
N PHE A 13 34.98 -23.17 28.61
CA PHE A 13 33.84 -22.97 29.50
C PHE A 13 32.56 -23.35 28.74
N LEU A 14 32.09 -24.57 28.97
CA LEU A 14 30.74 -25.00 28.62
C LEU A 14 29.76 -24.29 29.57
N LEU A 15 29.31 -23.10 29.18
CA LEU A 15 28.08 -22.53 29.73
C LEU A 15 26.92 -23.35 29.17
N ALA A 16 26.31 -24.15 30.05
CA ALA A 16 25.04 -24.78 29.78
C ALA A 16 23.98 -23.67 29.62
N SER A 17 23.63 -23.35 28.37
CA SER A 17 22.42 -22.59 28.09
C SER A 17 21.24 -23.28 28.77
N PRO A 18 20.36 -22.56 29.48
CA PRO A 18 19.07 -23.14 29.81
C PRO A 18 18.46 -23.54 28.47
N ALA A 19 18.11 -24.81 28.32
CA ALA A 19 17.37 -25.26 27.16
C ALA A 19 16.19 -24.31 27.00
N LEU A 20 16.17 -23.52 25.92
CA LEU A 20 14.97 -22.86 25.49
C LEU A 20 13.94 -23.98 25.39
N SER A 21 13.01 -24.01 26.34
CA SER A 21 11.79 -24.79 26.22
C SER A 21 11.27 -24.47 24.83
N ALA A 22 11.25 -25.48 23.95
CA ALA A 22 10.73 -25.32 22.61
C ALA A 22 9.40 -24.56 22.71
N ALA A 23 9.32 -23.41 22.03
CA ALA A 23 8.05 -22.70 21.91
C ALA A 23 6.99 -23.74 21.49
N PRO A 24 5.82 -23.80 22.16
CA PRO A 24 4.83 -24.82 21.87
C PRO A 24 4.56 -24.82 20.37
N LYS A 25 4.68 -25.99 19.71
CA LYS A 25 4.38 -26.13 18.28
C LYS A 25 3.00 -25.55 18.03
N LEU A 26 2.96 -24.37 17.40
CA LEU A 26 1.73 -23.69 17.05
C LEU A 26 0.94 -24.58 16.08
N SER A 27 -0.35 -24.74 16.35
CA SER A 27 -1.25 -25.51 15.49
C SER A 27 -1.24 -24.90 14.08
N SER A 28 -1.14 -25.73 13.04
CA SER A 28 -1.22 -25.30 11.63
C SER A 28 -2.53 -24.58 11.29
N LYS A 29 -3.54 -24.68 12.16
CA LYS A 29 -4.85 -24.02 12.03
C LYS A 29 -4.84 -22.55 12.45
N LEU A 30 -3.77 -22.07 13.10
CA LEU A 30 -3.59 -20.68 13.54
C LEU A 30 -2.51 -19.99 12.67
N PRO A 31 -2.90 -19.12 11.72
CA PRO A 31 -1.93 -18.34 10.98
C PRO A 31 -1.20 -17.36 11.92
N PRO A 32 0.08 -17.04 11.66
CA PRO A 32 0.87 -16.10 12.47
C PRO A 32 0.20 -14.72 12.68
N GLN A 33 -0.66 -14.31 11.75
CA GLN A 33 -1.41 -13.04 11.83
C GLN A 33 -2.42 -13.03 12.99
N VAL A 34 -2.99 -14.18 13.35
CA VAL A 34 -3.92 -14.30 14.50
C VAL A 34 -3.16 -14.07 15.79
N LEU A 35 -1.98 -14.68 15.95
CA LEU A 35 -1.14 -14.51 17.13
C LEU A 35 -0.74 -13.05 17.34
N ARG A 36 -0.32 -12.39 16.26
CA ARG A 36 0.06 -10.99 16.26
C ARG A 36 -1.11 -10.05 16.60
N SER A 37 -2.32 -10.33 16.13
CA SER A 37 -3.51 -9.54 16.46
C SER A 37 -3.90 -9.61 17.96
N LEU A 38 -3.53 -10.70 18.65
CA LEU A 38 -3.80 -10.89 20.07
C LEU A 38 -2.78 -10.17 20.95
N GLU A 39 -1.51 -10.16 20.53
CA GLU A 39 -0.45 -9.39 21.19
C GLU A 39 -0.74 -7.89 21.14
N LEU A 40 -1.30 -7.40 20.03
CA LEU A 40 -1.54 -5.98 19.78
C LEU A 40 -2.94 -5.46 20.18
N ARG A 41 -3.88 -6.35 20.58
CA ARG A 41 -5.26 -6.01 21.03
C ARG A 41 -6.04 -5.04 20.11
N LEU A 42 -6.12 -5.36 18.81
CA LEU A 42 -6.76 -4.50 17.79
C LEU A 42 -8.22 -4.95 17.47
N SER A 43 -9.16 -4.02 17.30
CA SER A 43 -10.62 -4.26 17.13
C SER A 43 -11.20 -3.73 15.80
N PRO A 44 -12.31 -4.29 15.26
CA PRO A 44 -12.91 -3.85 14.00
C PRO A 44 -13.70 -2.57 14.16
N VAL A 45 -13.33 -1.54 13.40
CA VAL A 45 -14.24 -0.46 13.04
C VAL A 45 -14.14 -0.23 11.53
N SER A 46 -15.30 -0.21 10.89
CA SER A 46 -15.50 0.20 9.50
C SER A 46 -14.91 1.59 9.26
N LEU A 47 -14.06 1.76 8.25
CA LEU A 47 -13.76 3.06 7.62
C LEU A 47 -13.51 4.26 8.58
N GLY A 48 -12.96 4.02 9.78
CA GLY A 48 -12.74 5.09 10.76
C GLY A 48 -12.16 4.60 12.08
N ALA A 49 -10.89 4.96 12.32
CA ALA A 49 -10.14 4.85 13.57
C ALA A 49 -9.92 3.44 14.17
N ILE A 50 -8.67 2.99 14.18
CA ILE A 50 -8.18 1.91 15.04
C ILE A 50 -8.04 2.48 16.46
N ARG A 51 -8.73 1.91 17.45
CA ARG A 51 -8.49 2.20 18.87
C ARG A 51 -7.96 0.93 19.56
N PRO A 52 -6.97 1.02 20.46
CA PRO A 52 -6.69 -0.05 21.41
C PRO A 52 -7.95 -0.27 22.26
N THR A 53 -8.55 -1.44 22.19
CA THR A 53 -9.73 -1.76 23.01
C THR A 53 -9.35 -2.73 24.12
N SER A 54 -10.03 -2.64 25.26
CA SER A 54 -10.02 -3.69 26.29
C SER A 54 -10.77 -4.96 25.86
N GLU A 55 -11.46 -4.93 24.71
CA GLU A 55 -12.24 -6.06 24.18
C GLU A 55 -11.38 -7.01 23.36
N ALA A 56 -11.66 -8.32 23.48
CA ALA A 56 -11.00 -9.37 22.73
C ALA A 56 -11.32 -9.27 21.22
N PRO A 57 -10.34 -9.50 20.31
CA PRO A 57 -10.51 -9.33 18.88
C PRO A 57 -11.56 -10.28 18.29
N GLN A 58 -12.26 -9.84 17.24
CA GLN A 58 -13.15 -10.70 16.46
C GLN A 58 -12.36 -11.59 15.48
N LEU A 59 -12.78 -12.84 15.37
CA LEU A 59 -12.16 -13.88 14.56
C LEU A 59 -13.25 -14.60 13.76
N LEU A 60 -12.91 -15.01 12.55
CA LEU A 60 -13.72 -15.87 11.72
C LEU A 60 -13.22 -17.31 11.85
N VAL A 61 -14.03 -18.18 12.43
CA VAL A 61 -13.76 -19.60 12.53
C VAL A 61 -14.39 -20.31 11.33
N GLU A 62 -13.58 -21.00 10.55
CA GLU A 62 -14.02 -21.87 9.47
C GLU A 62 -14.12 -23.31 9.99
N LEU A 63 -15.32 -23.89 9.95
CA LEU A 63 -15.56 -25.28 10.27
C LEU A 63 -15.12 -26.21 9.13
N GLU A 64 -14.79 -27.46 9.45
CA GLU A 64 -14.38 -28.50 8.48
C GLU A 64 -15.43 -28.74 7.39
N ARG A 65 -16.71 -28.60 7.74
CA ARG A 65 -17.84 -28.68 6.82
C ARG A 65 -18.98 -27.75 7.24
N PRO A 66 -19.82 -27.29 6.29
CA PRO A 66 -21.02 -26.53 6.62
C PRO A 66 -21.97 -27.34 7.52
N PRO A 67 -22.57 -26.75 8.57
CA PRO A 67 -23.62 -27.40 9.32
C PRO A 67 -24.81 -27.72 8.41
N SER A 68 -25.28 -28.96 8.41
CA SER A 68 -26.40 -29.42 7.58
C SER A 68 -27.77 -29.11 8.21
N SER A 69 -27.79 -28.69 9.47
CA SER A 69 -29.02 -28.37 10.21
C SER A 69 -28.77 -27.34 11.31
N ARG A 70 -29.86 -26.74 11.82
CA ARG A 70 -29.81 -25.83 12.98
C ARG A 70 -29.25 -26.51 14.23
N ALA A 71 -29.55 -27.80 14.43
CA ALA A 71 -29.04 -28.56 15.56
C ALA A 71 -27.52 -28.77 15.50
N GLU A 72 -26.98 -29.03 14.30
CA GLU A 72 -25.53 -29.10 14.10
C GLU A 72 -24.86 -27.74 14.30
N LEU A 73 -25.48 -26.66 13.83
CA LEU A 73 -24.98 -25.31 14.08
C LEU A 73 -24.96 -24.98 15.58
N SER A 74 -26.04 -25.28 16.30
CA SER A 74 -26.11 -25.09 17.77
C SER A 74 -25.04 -25.88 18.51
N ARG A 75 -24.72 -27.10 18.04
CA ARG A 75 -23.64 -27.92 18.60
C ARG A 75 -22.27 -27.28 18.36
N ALA A 76 -21.99 -26.83 17.13
CA ALA A 76 -20.72 -26.16 16.81
C ALA A 76 -20.55 -24.86 17.61
N VAL A 77 -21.61 -24.06 17.74
CA VAL A 77 -21.62 -22.85 18.57
C VAL A 77 -21.34 -23.19 20.03
N SER A 78 -21.99 -24.22 20.58
CA SER A 78 -21.77 -24.64 21.98
C SER A 78 -20.35 -25.17 22.21
N GLU A 79 -19.77 -25.88 21.24
CA GLU A 79 -18.40 -26.39 21.29
C GLU A 79 -17.36 -25.27 21.27
N LEU A 80 -17.59 -24.24 20.45
CA LEU A 80 -16.79 -23.01 20.44
C LEU A 80 -16.91 -22.27 21.78
N GLU A 81 -18.13 -22.03 22.27
CA GLU A 81 -18.34 -21.34 23.55
C GLU A 81 -17.72 -22.09 24.74
N ALA A 82 -17.79 -23.42 24.75
CA ALA A 82 -17.12 -24.26 25.74
C ALA A 82 -15.58 -24.17 25.69
N SER A 83 -15.02 -23.78 24.55
CA SER A 83 -13.57 -23.54 24.39
C SER A 83 -13.13 -22.17 24.93
N GLY A 84 -14.05 -21.39 25.48
CA GLY A 84 -13.76 -20.09 26.08
C GLY A 84 -13.86 -18.90 25.11
N VAL A 85 -14.35 -19.12 23.88
CA VAL A 85 -14.65 -18.00 22.97
C VAL A 85 -16.09 -17.54 23.14
N ARG A 86 -16.37 -16.28 22.82
CA ARG A 86 -17.74 -15.75 22.79
C ARG A 86 -18.20 -15.62 21.35
N VAL A 87 -19.25 -16.34 20.96
CA VAL A 87 -19.81 -16.24 19.60
C VAL A 87 -20.52 -14.89 19.44
N VAL A 88 -20.24 -14.19 18.35
CA VAL A 88 -20.88 -12.91 18.02
C VAL A 88 -22.30 -13.19 17.54
N ARG A 89 -23.28 -12.45 18.06
CA ARG A 89 -24.70 -12.66 17.77
C ARG A 89 -25.35 -11.38 17.24
N ALA A 90 -26.24 -11.52 16.27
CA ALA A 90 -27.12 -10.47 15.78
C ALA A 90 -28.56 -10.85 16.11
N GLN A 91 -29.30 -9.98 16.82
CA GLN A 91 -30.67 -10.24 17.27
C GLN A 91 -30.82 -11.57 18.06
N GLY A 92 -29.80 -11.95 18.84
CA GLY A 92 -29.77 -13.17 19.64
C GLY A 92 -29.30 -14.43 18.90
N GLU A 93 -29.25 -14.41 17.57
CA GLU A 93 -28.79 -15.54 16.76
C GLU A 93 -27.29 -15.45 16.44
N PRO A 94 -26.55 -16.58 16.42
CA PRO A 94 -25.15 -16.61 16.01
C PRO A 94 -24.93 -16.01 14.62
N LEU A 95 -23.98 -15.08 14.50
CA LEU A 95 -23.59 -14.50 13.23
C LEU A 95 -22.77 -15.54 12.45
N THR A 96 -23.42 -16.17 11.46
CA THR A 96 -22.88 -17.32 10.74
C THR A 96 -23.15 -17.19 9.25
N TYR A 97 -22.28 -17.79 8.43
CA TYR A 97 -22.51 -17.94 7.00
C TYR A 97 -21.91 -19.28 6.55
N ARG A 98 -22.75 -20.24 6.16
CA ARG A 98 -22.33 -21.62 5.84
C ARG A 98 -21.44 -22.21 6.94
N GLN A 99 -20.19 -22.56 6.66
CA GLN A 99 -19.24 -23.10 7.64
C GLN A 99 -18.53 -22.04 8.49
N PHE A 100 -18.82 -20.75 8.31
CA PHE A 100 -18.11 -19.66 8.97
C PHE A 100 -18.89 -19.11 10.17
N ILE A 101 -18.21 -18.97 11.31
CA ILE A 101 -18.77 -18.46 12.56
C ILE A 101 -17.89 -17.32 13.07
N VAL A 102 -18.48 -16.17 13.42
CA VAL A 102 -17.75 -15.06 14.02
C VAL A 102 -17.71 -15.19 15.53
N VAL A 103 -16.51 -15.09 16.12
CA VAL A 103 -16.27 -15.21 17.56
C VAL A 103 -15.37 -14.09 18.06
N THR A 104 -15.38 -13.81 19.36
CA THR A 104 -14.36 -13.03 20.06
C THR A 104 -13.60 -13.95 21.01
N ALA A 105 -12.26 -13.89 21.00
CA ALA A 105 -11.43 -14.82 21.77
C ALA A 105 -10.15 -14.16 22.31
N ASP A 106 -9.73 -14.54 23.52
CA ASP A 106 -8.38 -14.26 24.00
C ASP A 106 -7.37 -15.34 23.54
N ALA A 107 -6.08 -15.12 23.82
CA ALA A 107 -5.02 -16.03 23.40
C ALA A 107 -5.16 -17.45 24.00
N LYS A 108 -5.73 -17.57 25.21
CA LYS A 108 -5.91 -18.85 25.89
C LYS A 108 -7.03 -19.67 25.23
N ALA A 109 -8.16 -19.02 24.95
CA ALA A 109 -9.30 -19.65 24.28
C ALA A 109 -8.95 -20.12 22.86
N LEU A 110 -8.08 -19.39 22.15
CA LEU A 110 -7.67 -19.77 20.80
C LEU A 110 -6.85 -21.06 20.74
N GLY A 111 -5.99 -21.29 21.73
CA GLY A 111 -5.28 -22.56 21.83
C GLY A 111 -6.25 -23.74 21.96
N HIS A 112 -7.43 -23.53 22.55
CA HIS A 112 -8.46 -24.55 22.69
C HIS A 112 -9.25 -24.73 21.39
N VAL A 113 -9.70 -23.65 20.77
CA VAL A 113 -10.43 -23.68 19.49
C VAL A 113 -9.60 -24.31 18.37
N ALA A 114 -8.30 -24.00 18.29
CA ALA A 114 -7.40 -24.54 17.27
C ALA A 114 -7.12 -26.05 17.42
N ARG A 115 -7.56 -26.68 18.52
CA ARG A 115 -7.50 -28.12 18.75
C ARG A 115 -8.82 -28.84 18.48
N LEU A 116 -9.91 -28.12 18.21
CA LEU A 116 -11.17 -28.73 17.84
C LEU A 116 -11.05 -29.39 16.47
N ASP A 117 -11.53 -30.64 16.35
CA ASP A 117 -11.57 -31.37 15.08
C ASP A 117 -12.58 -30.74 14.11
N SER A 118 -13.62 -30.11 14.65
CA SER A 118 -14.65 -29.40 13.88
C SER A 118 -14.14 -28.10 13.24
N VAL A 119 -13.00 -27.58 13.70
CA VAL A 119 -12.39 -26.33 13.19
C VAL A 119 -11.33 -26.67 12.14
N ARG A 120 -11.50 -26.13 10.94
CA ARG A 120 -10.52 -26.23 9.85
C ARG A 120 -9.44 -25.17 9.99
N ARG A 121 -9.86 -23.92 10.19
CA ARG A 121 -8.98 -22.75 10.17
C ARG A 121 -9.59 -21.63 10.99
N ILE A 122 -8.73 -20.81 11.60
CA ILE A 122 -9.13 -19.58 12.28
C ILE A 122 -8.49 -18.42 11.55
N LEU A 123 -9.29 -17.46 11.12
CA LEU A 123 -8.85 -16.23 10.48
C LEU A 123 -9.17 -15.06 11.43
N PRO A 124 -8.32 -14.04 11.49
CA PRO A 124 -8.72 -12.82 12.17
C PRO A 124 -9.82 -12.15 11.31
N ALA A 125 -10.90 -11.67 11.94
CA ALA A 125 -11.97 -10.98 11.22
C ALA A 125 -11.50 -9.63 10.64
N LEU A 126 -10.36 -9.14 11.15
CA LEU A 126 -9.56 -8.07 10.57
C LEU A 126 -8.24 -8.59 10.06
N ARG A 127 -7.76 -8.04 8.94
CA ARG A 127 -6.32 -8.01 8.71
C ARG A 127 -5.78 -6.96 9.68
N PRO A 128 -4.92 -7.29 10.68
CA PRO A 128 -4.13 -6.24 11.30
C PRO A 128 -3.44 -5.49 10.16
N GLY A 129 -3.60 -4.17 10.14
CA GLY A 129 -2.76 -3.31 9.32
C GLY A 129 -1.35 -3.48 9.84
N LEU A 130 -0.62 -4.45 9.30
CA LEU A 130 0.82 -4.38 9.39
C LEU A 130 1.23 -3.14 8.61
N PRO A 131 2.16 -2.31 9.11
CA PRO A 131 2.73 -1.25 8.29
C PRO A 131 3.16 -1.89 6.96
N SER A 132 2.68 -1.30 5.86
CA SER A 132 2.71 -1.91 4.53
C SER A 132 4.12 -2.36 4.14
N LEU A 133 5.12 -1.55 4.49
CA LEU A 133 6.54 -1.79 4.24
C LEU A 133 7.10 -3.03 4.95
N ASP A 134 6.79 -3.29 6.23
CA ASP A 134 7.28 -4.49 6.92
C ASP A 134 6.81 -5.77 6.22
N ARG A 135 5.55 -5.78 5.79
CA ARG A 135 4.94 -6.93 5.11
C ARG A 135 5.46 -7.06 3.69
N SER A 136 5.53 -5.95 2.95
CA SER A 136 6.10 -5.93 1.60
C SER A 136 7.57 -6.38 1.64
N ALA A 137 8.38 -5.84 2.55
CA ALA A 137 9.77 -6.22 2.73
C ALA A 137 9.94 -7.72 3.03
N ALA A 138 9.10 -8.28 3.91
CA ALA A 138 9.11 -9.71 4.21
C ALA A 138 8.67 -10.56 3.01
N LEU A 139 7.61 -10.16 2.29
CA LEU A 139 7.11 -10.89 1.10
C LEU A 139 8.09 -10.86 -0.07
N LEU A 140 8.77 -9.72 -0.26
CA LEU A 140 9.81 -9.54 -1.27
C LEU A 140 11.14 -10.19 -0.87
N GLY A 141 11.29 -10.61 0.40
CA GLY A 141 12.54 -11.15 0.93
C GLY A 141 13.68 -10.12 0.93
N LEU A 142 13.39 -8.83 1.14
CA LEU A 142 14.35 -7.73 1.01
C LEU A 142 15.59 -7.91 1.88
N ALA A 143 15.44 -8.43 3.10
CA ALA A 143 16.58 -8.74 3.97
C ALA A 143 17.54 -9.74 3.30
N GLY A 144 17.00 -10.73 2.57
CA GLY A 144 17.79 -11.64 1.76
C GLY A 144 18.44 -10.95 0.56
N VAL A 145 17.71 -10.10 -0.16
CA VAL A 145 18.24 -9.37 -1.33
C VAL A 145 19.38 -8.43 -0.94
N ARG A 146 19.24 -7.70 0.19
CA ARG A 146 20.25 -6.77 0.71
C ARG A 146 21.40 -7.49 1.41
N GLY A 147 21.12 -8.56 2.15
CA GLY A 147 22.12 -9.31 2.93
C GLY A 147 22.87 -10.40 2.18
N ALA A 148 22.40 -10.85 1.00
CA ALA A 148 23.00 -11.98 0.28
C ALA A 148 24.33 -11.65 -0.44
N ARG A 149 24.82 -10.40 -0.42
CA ARG A 149 26.12 -10.04 -1.04
C ARG A 149 26.91 -9.03 -0.21
N PRO A 150 27.76 -9.49 0.73
CA PRO A 150 28.71 -8.61 1.44
C PRO A 150 29.88 -8.11 0.56
N ALA A 151 29.98 -8.54 -0.71
CA ALA A 151 31.22 -8.40 -1.50
C ALA A 151 31.07 -7.69 -2.87
N VAL A 152 29.86 -7.30 -3.27
CA VAL A 152 29.60 -6.49 -4.47
C VAL A 152 28.51 -5.51 -4.05
N GLY A 153 28.72 -4.20 -4.27
CA GLY A 153 27.93 -3.10 -3.68
C GLY A 153 26.43 -3.37 -3.57
N ALA A 154 25.82 -2.87 -2.48
CA ALA A 154 24.40 -3.01 -2.22
C ALA A 154 23.58 -2.67 -3.48
N MET A 155 22.64 -3.54 -3.87
CA MET A 155 21.73 -3.27 -4.98
C MET A 155 20.70 -2.23 -4.52
N THR A 156 21.09 -0.96 -4.55
CA THR A 156 20.29 0.16 -4.07
C THR A 156 19.53 0.88 -5.19
N GLY A 157 19.71 0.47 -6.45
CA GLY A 157 19.15 1.17 -7.60
C GLY A 157 19.91 2.42 -8.02
N SER A 158 21.11 2.66 -7.46
CA SER A 158 21.97 3.75 -7.90
C SER A 158 22.19 3.71 -9.41
N GLY A 159 21.92 4.83 -10.09
CA GLY A 159 22.02 4.97 -11.54
C GLY A 159 20.78 4.51 -12.32
N MET A 160 19.74 4.02 -11.64
CA MET A 160 18.45 3.71 -12.26
C MET A 160 17.48 4.88 -12.16
N VAL A 161 16.60 5.00 -13.15
CA VAL A 161 15.45 5.90 -13.16
C VAL A 161 14.18 5.08 -13.02
N LEU A 162 13.43 5.34 -11.94
CA LEU A 162 12.10 4.81 -11.71
C LEU A 162 11.08 5.89 -12.04
N ALA A 163 10.23 5.61 -13.03
CA ALA A 163 9.07 6.41 -13.33
C ALA A 163 7.81 5.82 -12.68
N ASP A 164 6.96 6.69 -12.16
CA ASP A 164 5.66 6.36 -11.60
C ASP A 164 4.58 7.24 -12.21
N VAL A 165 3.44 6.63 -12.54
CA VAL A 165 2.26 7.33 -13.05
C VAL A 165 1.10 7.05 -12.12
N ASP A 166 0.89 8.01 -11.23
CA ASP A 166 0.04 7.90 -10.04
C ASP A 166 -0.53 9.30 -9.69
N THR A 167 -0.90 9.53 -8.43
CA THR A 167 -1.24 10.83 -7.86
C THR A 167 0.01 11.73 -7.70
N LEU A 168 -0.13 12.91 -7.10
CA LEU A 168 1.05 13.65 -6.63
C LEU A 168 1.78 12.88 -5.53
N ALA A 169 3.00 13.33 -5.22
CA ALA A 169 3.76 12.91 -4.04
C ALA A 169 4.19 14.15 -3.24
N ASP A 170 4.38 13.96 -1.93
CA ASP A 170 4.99 14.94 -1.06
C ASP A 170 6.49 14.94 -1.30
N VAL A 171 6.95 15.84 -2.16
CA VAL A 171 8.38 15.97 -2.51
C VAL A 171 9.26 16.38 -1.31
N PHE A 172 8.66 16.82 -0.20
CA PHE A 172 9.34 17.21 1.03
C PHE A 172 9.40 16.08 2.05
N HIS A 173 8.78 14.94 1.77
CA HIS A 173 8.82 13.78 2.64
C HIS A 173 10.27 13.27 2.80
N PRO A 174 10.76 13.02 4.03
CA PRO A 174 12.16 12.64 4.28
C PRO A 174 12.67 11.44 3.47
N ASP A 175 11.80 10.49 3.13
CA ASP A 175 12.16 9.32 2.32
C ASP A 175 12.69 9.66 0.92
N PHE A 176 12.37 10.85 0.40
CA PHE A 176 12.74 11.27 -0.95
C PHE A 176 14.00 12.13 -1.01
N PHE A 177 14.83 12.10 0.03
CA PHE A 177 16.15 12.72 0.01
C PHE A 177 17.27 11.70 0.20
N ARG A 178 18.41 11.98 -0.43
CA ARG A 178 19.64 11.19 -0.27
C ARG A 178 20.35 11.60 1.01
N GLY A 179 21.02 10.65 1.64
CA GLY A 179 21.91 10.89 2.78
C GLY A 179 23.29 11.41 2.37
N ASP A 180 23.34 12.39 1.46
CA ASP A 180 24.56 12.87 0.80
C ASP A 180 25.02 14.25 1.29
N ALA A 181 24.32 14.86 2.24
CA ALA A 181 24.72 16.15 2.84
C ALA A 181 25.70 15.99 4.03
N GLY A 182 26.25 14.80 4.23
CA GLY A 182 27.35 14.53 5.17
C GLY A 182 26.95 13.83 6.47
N TYR A 183 27.96 13.36 7.20
CA TYR A 183 27.82 12.82 8.54
C TYR A 183 28.14 13.88 9.59
N TYR A 184 27.39 13.83 10.69
CA TYR A 184 27.48 14.76 11.80
C TYR A 184 27.54 13.99 13.12
N ASP A 185 28.42 14.44 14.00
CA ASP A 185 28.45 14.01 15.40
C ASP A 185 27.30 14.71 16.14
N TRP A 186 26.94 14.19 17.31
CA TRP A 186 25.95 14.79 18.20
C TRP A 186 26.54 15.04 19.58
N ILE A 187 25.91 15.93 20.33
CA ILE A 187 26.38 16.40 21.63
C ILE A 187 25.39 15.93 22.68
N ASP A 188 25.88 15.10 23.58
CA ASP A 188 25.19 14.65 24.79
C ASP A 188 25.18 15.79 25.82
N VAL A 189 24.11 16.59 25.79
CA VAL A 189 23.97 17.79 26.62
C VAL A 189 23.69 17.40 28.07
N ASN A 190 23.04 16.26 28.30
CA ASN A 190 22.62 15.81 29.62
C ASN A 190 23.54 14.76 30.26
N GLU A 191 24.60 14.36 29.55
CA GLU A 191 25.66 13.43 29.97
C GLU A 191 25.15 12.02 30.34
N ASN A 192 24.12 11.52 29.67
CA ASN A 192 23.54 10.20 29.96
C ASN A 192 24.05 9.07 29.03
N GLY A 193 24.84 9.40 28.00
CA GLY A 193 25.45 8.49 27.05
C GLY A 193 24.53 7.97 25.93
N THR A 194 23.32 8.49 25.79
CA THR A 194 22.35 8.15 24.74
C THR A 194 21.66 9.39 24.20
N PHE A 195 21.38 9.43 22.90
CA PHE A 195 20.71 10.58 22.31
C PHE A 195 19.27 10.72 22.80
N ASP A 196 18.97 11.83 23.46
CA ASP A 196 17.65 12.28 23.87
C ASP A 196 17.16 13.42 22.98
N VAL A 197 16.22 13.09 22.09
CA VAL A 197 15.61 14.07 21.20
C VAL A 197 14.90 15.19 22.00
N GLY A 198 15.08 16.43 21.57
CA GLY A 198 14.60 17.64 22.25
C GLY A 198 15.50 18.12 23.40
N VAL A 199 16.59 17.41 23.70
CA VAL A 199 17.58 17.78 24.71
C VAL A 199 18.96 17.90 24.07
N ASP A 200 19.36 16.88 23.33
CA ASP A 200 20.68 16.82 22.70
C ASP A 200 20.72 17.55 21.36
N ALA A 201 21.94 17.86 20.92
CA ALA A 201 22.18 18.66 19.72
C ALA A 201 22.92 17.87 18.64
N VAL A 202 22.62 18.14 17.37
CA VAL A 202 23.45 17.71 16.24
C VAL A 202 24.44 18.82 15.93
N ASP A 203 25.74 18.55 16.04
CA ASP A 203 26.82 19.54 15.89
C ASP A 203 26.98 19.93 14.40
N LEU A 204 26.08 20.79 13.92
CA LEU A 204 25.94 21.18 12.54
C LEU A 204 27.14 22.00 12.08
N ASN A 205 27.63 22.89 12.94
CA ASN A 205 28.74 23.78 12.63
C ASN A 205 30.13 23.18 12.94
N ARG A 206 30.17 22.04 13.64
CA ARG A 206 31.38 21.27 14.02
C ARG A 206 32.28 22.01 15.00
N ASN A 207 31.70 22.77 15.91
CA ASN A 207 32.44 23.48 16.96
C ASN A 207 32.56 22.67 18.26
N GLY A 208 31.83 21.55 18.40
CA GLY A 208 31.78 20.73 19.61
C GLY A 208 31.00 21.33 20.77
N GLU A 209 30.17 22.35 20.54
CA GLU A 209 29.31 23.02 21.52
C GLU A 209 27.85 22.98 21.05
N ALA A 210 26.90 22.74 21.96
CA ALA A 210 25.49 22.67 21.61
C ALA A 210 24.88 24.08 21.48
N ASP A 211 24.63 24.52 20.25
CA ASP A 211 23.94 25.79 19.99
C ASP A 211 22.41 25.66 20.08
N ALA A 212 21.72 26.78 20.35
CA ALA A 212 20.27 26.79 20.49
C ALA A 212 19.52 26.34 19.21
N THR A 213 20.10 26.56 18.03
CA THR A 213 19.57 26.14 16.73
C THR A 213 20.00 24.73 16.34
N GLU A 214 20.82 24.06 17.16
CA GLU A 214 21.30 22.70 16.93
C GLU A 214 20.57 21.66 17.79
N VAL A 215 19.68 22.12 18.69
CA VAL A 215 18.84 21.22 19.50
C VAL A 215 17.91 20.44 18.56
N ALA A 216 18.09 19.13 18.60
CA ALA A 216 17.45 18.21 17.71
C ALA A 216 15.98 17.98 18.05
N GLN A 217 15.07 18.21 17.10
CA GLN A 217 13.64 17.95 17.25
C GLN A 217 13.21 16.67 16.52
N PRO A 218 12.23 15.91 17.06
CA PRO A 218 11.78 14.69 16.42
C PRO A 218 10.84 15.00 15.26
N LEU A 219 11.10 14.41 14.09
CA LEU A 219 10.11 14.27 13.04
C LEU A 219 9.66 12.81 12.99
N ARG A 220 8.52 12.52 13.62
CA ARG A 220 8.05 11.15 13.83
C ARG A 220 7.34 10.59 12.62
N ALA A 221 7.63 9.34 12.29
CA ALA A 221 6.92 8.62 11.26
C ALA A 221 5.51 8.26 11.75
N ALA A 222 4.49 8.92 11.19
CA ALA A 222 3.10 8.66 11.52
C ALA A 222 2.48 7.71 10.49
N PRO A 223 2.12 6.46 10.86
CA PRO A 223 1.41 5.57 9.95
C PRO A 223 0.00 6.10 9.73
N ILE A 224 -0.41 6.33 8.48
CA ILE A 224 -1.73 6.90 8.15
C ILE A 224 -2.64 5.82 7.56
N ASN A 225 -3.92 5.85 7.93
CA ASN A 225 -4.96 5.10 7.24
C ASN A 225 -5.46 5.90 6.03
N ILE A 226 -5.09 5.46 4.82
CA ILE A 226 -5.40 6.15 3.56
C ILE A 226 -6.89 6.45 3.36
N SER A 227 -7.79 5.59 3.88
CA SER A 227 -9.24 5.77 3.72
C SER A 227 -9.83 6.80 4.68
N SER A 228 -9.16 7.10 5.79
CA SER A 228 -9.67 8.02 6.80
C SER A 228 -8.79 9.25 7.03
N GLY A 229 -7.58 9.28 6.46
CA GLY A 229 -6.56 10.30 6.70
C GLY A 229 -5.99 10.32 8.12
N ASN A 230 -6.52 9.52 9.04
CA ASN A 230 -6.11 9.51 10.44
C ASN A 230 -4.90 8.60 10.67
N GLU A 231 -4.14 8.90 11.72
CA GLU A 231 -3.09 8.00 12.20
C GLU A 231 -3.65 6.61 12.56
N ALA A 232 -3.01 5.58 12.03
CA ALA A 232 -3.21 4.19 12.37
C ALA A 232 -2.50 3.89 13.69
N GLY A 233 -3.18 4.16 14.80
CA GLY A 233 -2.64 3.94 16.14
C GLY A 233 -2.16 2.50 16.39
N GLY A 234 -1.15 2.35 17.26
CA GLY A 234 -0.63 1.06 17.72
C GLY A 234 0.43 0.40 16.81
N VAL A 235 0.90 1.12 15.79
CA VAL A 235 1.93 0.63 14.85
C VAL A 235 3.32 1.22 15.14
N HIS A 236 3.38 2.43 15.69
CA HIS A 236 4.61 3.13 16.11
C HIS A 236 4.81 3.00 17.63
N ILE A 237 6.05 2.86 18.09
CA ILE A 237 6.38 2.71 19.51
C ILE A 237 6.27 4.06 20.24
N ALA A 238 5.93 4.05 21.52
CA ALA A 238 5.90 5.29 22.29
C ALA A 238 7.34 5.84 22.44
N GLY A 239 7.63 6.99 21.85
CA GLY A 239 8.93 7.64 21.94
C GLY A 239 9.51 7.97 20.57
N PHE A 240 10.81 8.28 20.55
CA PHE A 240 11.60 8.37 19.33
C PHE A 240 12.15 6.98 18.99
N ASP A 241 12.01 6.58 17.73
CA ASP A 241 12.51 5.30 17.21
C ASP A 241 13.52 5.58 16.07
N PRO A 242 14.84 5.43 16.29
CA PRO A 242 15.84 5.74 15.26
C PRO A 242 15.70 4.87 14.00
N SER A 243 15.02 3.72 14.09
CA SER A 243 14.81 2.82 12.96
C SER A 243 13.76 3.32 11.96
N VAL A 244 12.87 4.25 12.36
CA VAL A 244 11.81 4.80 11.49
C VAL A 244 11.70 6.32 11.51
N ASP A 245 12.02 6.99 12.61
CA ASP A 245 11.90 8.43 12.77
C ASP A 245 13.08 9.19 12.16
N TRP A 246 12.89 10.50 12.02
CA TRP A 246 13.89 11.48 11.59
C TRP A 246 14.09 12.54 12.67
N VAL A 247 15.15 13.33 12.49
CA VAL A 247 15.45 14.48 13.34
C VAL A 247 15.60 15.71 12.46
N TYR A 248 15.07 16.84 12.89
CA TYR A 248 15.31 18.12 12.24
C TYR A 248 15.82 19.16 13.25
N LEU A 249 16.44 20.22 12.73
CA LEU A 249 16.86 21.38 13.53
C LEU A 249 15.88 22.52 13.30
N ASP A 250 15.21 22.94 14.37
CA ASP A 250 14.22 24.01 14.37
C ASP A 250 14.94 25.36 14.45
N GLU A 251 15.26 25.94 13.30
CA GLU A 251 16.11 27.15 13.21
C GLU A 251 15.34 28.40 13.66
N ASN A 252 14.01 28.39 13.58
CA ASN A 252 13.16 29.53 13.90
C ASN A 252 12.45 29.41 15.27
N GLY A 253 12.47 28.24 15.90
CA GLY A 253 11.89 27.95 17.21
C GLY A 253 10.38 27.72 17.23
N ASP A 254 9.74 27.44 16.09
CA ASP A 254 8.29 27.27 15.97
C ASP A 254 7.79 25.83 16.24
N LYS A 255 8.73 24.88 16.40
CA LYS A 255 8.49 23.46 16.65
C LYS A 255 7.83 22.70 15.51
N GLU A 256 7.97 23.19 14.29
CA GLU A 256 7.57 22.52 13.06
C GLU A 256 8.71 22.54 12.06
N ARG A 257 8.89 21.46 11.29
CA ARG A 257 9.92 21.49 10.24
C ARG A 257 9.45 22.39 9.09
N ASN A 258 10.07 23.54 8.93
CA ASN A 258 9.81 24.41 7.80
C ASN A 258 10.51 23.90 6.52
N HIS A 259 9.82 23.99 5.38
CA HIS A 259 10.31 23.52 4.08
C HIS A 259 9.59 24.19 2.90
N GLY A 260 10.20 24.07 1.72
CA GLY A 260 9.70 24.56 0.44
C GLY A 260 9.83 26.07 0.25
N ALA A 261 9.54 26.50 -0.98
CA ALA A 261 9.67 27.91 -1.38
C ALA A 261 8.74 28.85 -0.61
N ALA A 262 7.58 28.35 -0.15
CA ALA A 262 6.65 29.13 0.67
C ALA A 262 7.24 29.52 2.05
N ALA A 263 8.14 28.70 2.59
CA ALA A 263 8.88 28.99 3.80
C ALA A 263 10.24 29.68 3.54
N GLY A 264 10.53 30.03 2.28
CA GLY A 264 11.74 30.77 1.89
C GLY A 264 12.94 29.90 1.51
N PHE A 265 12.77 28.59 1.39
CA PHE A 265 13.85 27.68 0.97
C PHE A 265 13.88 27.48 -0.55
N ALA A 266 15.08 27.47 -1.12
CA ALA A 266 15.29 27.33 -2.56
C ALA A 266 15.87 25.94 -2.92
N GLU A 267 16.08 25.70 -4.21
CA GLU A 267 16.61 24.44 -4.76
C GLU A 267 17.99 24.04 -4.24
N ASP A 268 18.81 25.02 -3.85
CA ASP A 268 20.19 24.81 -3.37
C ASP A 268 20.26 24.52 -1.88
N VAL A 269 19.13 24.60 -1.16
CA VAL A 269 19.05 24.23 0.25
C VAL A 269 18.87 22.70 0.37
N PRO A 270 19.76 22.00 1.11
CA PRO A 270 19.61 20.58 1.40
C PRO A 270 18.21 20.23 1.93
N ALA A 271 17.60 19.19 1.38
CA ALA A 271 16.24 18.75 1.72
C ALA A 271 15.13 19.82 1.56
N PHE A 272 15.39 20.88 0.79
CA PHE A 272 14.49 22.02 0.56
C PHE A 272 13.92 22.64 1.83
N GLY A 273 14.67 22.65 2.94
CA GLY A 273 14.13 23.11 4.21
C GLY A 273 15.17 23.18 5.30
N GLU A 274 14.67 23.24 6.53
CA GLU A 274 15.50 23.12 7.71
C GLU A 274 16.31 21.81 7.70
N PRO A 275 17.52 21.81 8.32
CA PRO A 275 18.39 20.64 8.37
C PRO A 275 17.64 19.41 8.88
N LEU A 276 17.69 18.33 8.09
CA LEU A 276 16.96 17.10 8.32
C LEU A 276 17.93 15.91 8.29
N PHE A 277 17.74 14.96 9.20
CA PHE A 277 18.70 13.89 9.45
C PHE A 277 18.04 12.53 9.64
N VAL A 278 18.79 11.50 9.27
CA VAL A 278 18.52 10.11 9.60
C VAL A 278 19.55 9.65 10.63
N PRO A 279 19.13 9.07 11.77
CA PRO A 279 20.07 8.46 12.71
C PRO A 279 20.74 7.22 12.13
N ASP A 280 22.04 7.06 12.36
CA ASP A 280 22.82 5.87 11.98
C ASP A 280 23.15 5.03 13.23
N ASP A 281 22.15 4.28 13.70
CA ASP A 281 22.30 3.23 14.72
C ASP A 281 23.10 2.08 14.08
N VAL A 282 24.42 2.15 14.09
CA VAL A 282 25.27 1.15 13.38
C VAL A 282 25.26 -0.21 14.07
N ASN A 283 24.92 -0.25 15.36
CA ASN A 283 24.97 -1.45 16.18
C ASN A 283 23.60 -2.19 16.28
N SER A 284 22.52 -1.54 15.83
CA SER A 284 21.14 -2.04 15.82
C SER A 284 20.54 -2.32 17.20
N ASP A 285 20.94 -1.58 18.24
CA ASP A 285 20.42 -1.73 19.60
C ASP A 285 19.15 -0.90 19.87
N GLY A 286 18.73 -0.06 18.92
CA GLY A 286 17.53 0.76 19.00
C GLY A 286 17.73 2.07 19.77
N SER A 287 18.97 2.42 20.10
CA SER A 287 19.37 3.72 20.64
C SER A 287 20.45 4.35 19.77
N ILE A 288 20.81 5.61 20.04
CA ILE A 288 21.94 6.27 19.39
C ILE A 288 22.95 6.60 20.48
N GLY A 289 24.04 5.83 20.52
CA GLY A 289 25.14 5.99 21.46
C GLY A 289 26.18 7.02 20.98
N LEU A 290 27.13 7.35 21.88
CA LEU A 290 28.16 8.37 21.64
C LEU A 290 29.08 8.11 20.43
N ALA A 291 29.14 6.87 19.93
CA ALA A 291 29.94 6.51 18.76
C ALA A 291 29.16 6.55 17.44
N GLU A 292 27.84 6.76 17.52
CA GLU A 292 26.91 6.79 16.39
C GLU A 292 26.66 8.22 15.93
N ARG A 293 26.15 8.35 14.72
CA ARG A 293 26.14 9.63 13.98
C ARG A 293 24.79 9.86 13.31
N PHE A 294 24.64 11.08 12.82
CA PHE A 294 23.51 11.48 12.00
C PHE A 294 23.95 11.69 10.56
N VAL A 295 23.17 11.15 9.63
CA VAL A 295 23.32 11.39 8.19
C VAL A 295 22.39 12.51 7.79
N ARG A 296 22.93 13.62 7.30
CA ARG A 296 22.13 14.74 6.82
C ARG A 296 21.54 14.41 5.46
N LEU A 297 20.24 14.68 5.32
CA LEU A 297 19.52 14.58 4.07
C LEU A 297 19.79 15.80 3.19
N GLY A 298 20.02 15.55 1.91
CA GLY A 298 20.46 16.55 0.95
C GLY A 298 19.66 16.51 -0.34
N THR A 299 20.19 15.83 -1.35
CA THR A 299 19.66 15.88 -2.72
C THR A 299 18.31 15.20 -2.82
N SER A 300 17.31 15.89 -3.40
CA SER A 300 16.01 15.27 -3.73
C SER A 300 16.18 14.11 -4.70
N LYS A 301 15.49 13.00 -4.47
CA LYS A 301 15.43 11.85 -5.37
C LYS A 301 14.55 12.11 -6.58
N PHE A 302 13.59 13.04 -6.48
CA PHE A 302 12.85 13.48 -7.66
C PHE A 302 13.80 14.19 -8.61
N ARG A 303 13.94 13.63 -9.80
CA ARG A 303 14.58 14.27 -10.94
C ARG A 303 13.60 15.23 -11.60
N LYS A 304 12.37 14.73 -11.87
CA LYS A 304 11.27 15.48 -12.46
C LYS A 304 9.91 15.04 -11.93
N LEU A 305 8.97 15.97 -11.87
CA LEU A 305 7.57 15.73 -11.56
C LEU A 305 6.71 16.47 -12.58
N TYR A 306 5.89 15.77 -13.34
CA TYR A 306 4.91 16.38 -14.24
C TYR A 306 3.53 16.38 -13.59
N ALA A 307 2.94 17.55 -13.42
CA ALA A 307 1.58 17.71 -12.92
C ALA A 307 0.70 18.32 -14.01
N LYS A 308 -0.29 17.55 -14.48
CA LYS A 308 -1.32 18.01 -15.43
C LYS A 308 -2.72 17.81 -14.86
N VAL A 309 -3.32 18.88 -14.37
CA VAL A 309 -4.67 18.86 -13.79
C VAL A 309 -5.58 19.77 -14.58
N ASN A 310 -6.68 19.21 -15.07
CA ASN A 310 -7.82 19.96 -15.58
C ASN A 310 -9.10 19.39 -14.94
N TYR A 311 -9.46 19.92 -13.77
CA TYR A 311 -10.55 19.41 -12.96
C TYR A 311 -11.20 20.51 -12.11
N GLN A 312 -12.54 20.58 -12.12
CA GLN A 312 -13.33 21.49 -11.27
C GLN A 312 -12.81 22.94 -11.18
N GLY A 313 -12.33 23.51 -12.29
CA GLY A 313 -11.81 24.89 -12.33
C GLY A 313 -10.33 25.03 -11.96
N VAL A 314 -9.68 23.97 -11.51
CA VAL A 314 -8.21 23.88 -11.39
C VAL A 314 -7.62 23.60 -12.77
N GLN A 315 -6.70 24.46 -13.21
CA GLN A 315 -5.88 24.30 -14.40
C GLN A 315 -4.42 24.33 -13.99
N HIS A 316 -3.71 23.23 -14.20
CA HIS A 316 -2.29 23.10 -13.90
C HIS A 316 -1.63 22.23 -14.96
N ASP A 317 -0.48 22.66 -15.49
CA ASP A 317 0.26 21.94 -16.52
C ASP A 317 1.73 22.35 -16.44
N HIS A 318 2.49 21.68 -15.57
CA HIS A 318 3.85 22.08 -15.25
C HIS A 318 4.75 20.89 -14.99
N VAL A 319 6.02 20.99 -15.43
CA VAL A 319 7.07 20.03 -15.10
C VAL A 319 8.00 20.70 -14.10
N TYR A 320 7.99 20.19 -12.88
CA TYR A 320 8.94 20.55 -11.83
C TYR A 320 10.24 19.77 -12.04
N GLU A 321 11.38 20.45 -11.97
CA GLU A 321 12.70 19.86 -12.18
C GLU A 321 13.66 20.20 -11.03
N ARG A 322 14.38 19.19 -10.55
CA ARG A 322 15.36 19.36 -9.49
C ARG A 322 16.47 20.30 -9.92
N GLY A 323 16.80 21.27 -9.05
CA GLY A 323 17.76 22.33 -9.35
C GLY A 323 17.14 23.51 -10.10
N ILE A 324 15.84 23.46 -10.41
CA ILE A 324 15.10 24.56 -11.06
C ILE A 324 13.96 25.03 -10.15
N ASP A 325 13.01 24.16 -9.82
CA ASP A 325 11.78 24.53 -9.10
C ASP A 325 11.07 23.38 -8.36
N MET A 326 11.72 22.23 -8.13
CA MET A 326 11.15 21.12 -7.37
C MET A 326 10.66 21.51 -5.96
N SER A 327 11.33 22.45 -5.30
CA SER A 327 10.96 23.06 -4.01
C SER A 327 9.65 23.87 -4.06
N GLN A 328 9.09 24.09 -5.24
CA GLN A 328 7.80 24.74 -5.48
C GLN A 328 6.70 23.74 -5.85
N ALA A 329 7.02 22.44 -5.94
CA ALA A 329 6.04 21.44 -6.33
C ALA A 329 4.88 21.37 -5.31
N PRO A 330 3.62 21.40 -5.78
CA PRO A 330 2.46 21.34 -4.90
C PRO A 330 2.28 19.92 -4.39
N ILE A 331 1.81 19.80 -3.15
CA ILE A 331 1.43 18.51 -2.54
C ILE A 331 -0.08 18.22 -2.69
N ASP A 332 -0.88 19.24 -2.97
CA ASP A 332 -2.33 19.12 -3.12
C ASP A 332 -2.85 20.20 -4.08
N LEU A 333 -3.23 19.80 -5.30
CA LEU A 333 -3.75 20.68 -6.35
C LEU A 333 -5.28 20.65 -6.41
N THR A 334 -5.87 19.51 -6.09
CA THR A 334 -7.31 19.27 -6.31
C THR A 334 -8.14 19.29 -5.04
N HIS A 335 -7.49 19.47 -3.89
CA HIS A 335 -8.11 19.39 -2.58
C HIS A 335 -8.72 18.00 -2.33
N GLY A 336 -8.00 16.98 -2.80
CA GLY A 336 -8.28 15.58 -2.60
C GLY A 336 -9.45 15.02 -3.40
N VAL A 337 -9.38 15.11 -4.74
CA VAL A 337 -10.38 14.51 -5.65
C VAL A 337 -10.61 13.02 -5.40
N TYR A 338 -9.62 12.30 -4.88
CA TYR A 338 -9.67 10.87 -4.57
C TYR A 338 -10.16 10.56 -3.14
N GLY A 339 -10.62 11.57 -2.40
CA GLY A 339 -11.05 11.46 -1.01
C GLY A 339 -9.92 11.56 0.02
N TYR A 340 -8.72 11.92 -0.43
CA TYR A 340 -7.52 12.17 0.35
C TYR A 340 -6.61 13.16 -0.41
N ALA A 341 -5.68 13.84 0.28
CA ALA A 341 -4.75 14.79 -0.33
C ALA A 341 -3.97 14.18 -1.50
N ASP A 342 -3.77 14.94 -2.59
CA ASP A 342 -3.20 14.39 -3.84
C ASP A 342 -1.84 13.70 -3.63
N ALA A 343 -1.02 14.18 -2.69
CA ALA A 343 0.27 13.60 -2.36
C ALA A 343 0.23 12.21 -1.70
N LEU A 344 -0.88 11.80 -1.09
CA LEU A 344 -0.88 10.71 -0.11
C LEU A 344 -0.58 9.33 -0.74
N HIS A 345 -1.15 9.02 -1.90
CA HIS A 345 -1.04 7.69 -2.50
C HIS A 345 0.36 7.44 -3.08
N ALA A 346 0.80 8.28 -4.02
CA ALA A 346 2.12 8.12 -4.65
C ALA A 346 3.26 8.27 -3.64
N THR A 347 3.13 9.07 -2.57
CA THR A 347 4.14 9.11 -1.48
C THR A 347 4.34 7.73 -0.86
N GLY A 348 3.27 7.00 -0.58
CA GLY A 348 3.35 5.64 -0.04
C GLY A 348 3.96 4.65 -1.04
N VAL A 349 3.54 4.72 -2.30
CA VAL A 349 4.03 3.86 -3.39
C VAL A 349 5.53 4.08 -3.63
N LEU A 350 5.94 5.34 -3.82
CA LEU A 350 7.34 5.71 -4.06
C LEU A 350 8.22 5.44 -2.83
N SER A 351 7.69 5.52 -1.61
CA SER A 351 8.45 5.12 -0.41
C SER A 351 8.73 3.62 -0.38
N ILE A 352 7.79 2.78 -0.86
CA ILE A 352 8.05 1.34 -1.08
C ILE A 352 9.11 1.13 -2.16
N ALA A 353 9.05 1.90 -3.24
CA ALA A 353 9.95 1.73 -4.36
C ALA A 353 11.37 2.21 -4.06
N ALA A 354 11.53 3.44 -3.57
CA ALA A 354 12.82 4.14 -3.47
C ALA A 354 12.97 4.99 -2.18
N GLY A 355 12.12 4.80 -1.18
CA GLY A 355 12.17 5.60 0.04
C GLY A 355 13.38 5.32 0.94
N GLY A 356 13.77 6.33 1.72
CA GLY A 356 14.72 6.22 2.83
C GLY A 356 16.20 6.14 2.42
N VAL A 357 17.08 6.04 3.42
CA VAL A 357 18.53 5.89 3.24
C VAL A 357 18.91 4.46 3.63
N ALA A 358 19.76 3.81 2.83
CA ALA A 358 20.17 2.41 3.03
C ALA A 358 21.19 2.24 4.17
N LEU A 359 20.79 2.55 5.40
CA LEU A 359 21.59 2.35 6.62
C LEU A 359 21.25 1.00 7.29
N PRO A 360 22.18 0.37 8.04
CA PRO A 360 21.99 -0.97 8.60
C PRO A 360 20.74 -1.16 9.45
N SER A 361 20.37 -0.18 10.28
CA SER A 361 19.27 -0.28 11.23
C SER A 361 17.99 0.42 10.79
N ARG A 362 17.96 0.96 9.57
CA ARG A 362 16.73 1.56 9.03
C ARG A 362 15.73 0.48 8.65
N ARG A 363 14.57 0.53 9.31
CA ARG A 363 13.50 -0.46 9.16
C ARG A 363 12.72 -0.24 7.87
N TRP A 364 12.34 1.00 7.59
CA TRP A 364 11.55 1.39 6.43
C TRP A 364 12.44 2.02 5.37
N VAL A 365 12.88 1.19 4.43
CA VAL A 365 13.70 1.59 3.29
C VAL A 365 13.12 0.89 2.07
N GLY A 366 12.94 1.63 0.98
CA GLY A 366 12.40 1.15 -0.28
C GLY A 366 13.29 0.12 -0.97
N VAL A 367 12.76 -0.54 -2.00
CA VAL A 367 13.49 -1.60 -2.73
C VAL A 367 14.80 -1.07 -3.36
N ALA A 368 14.75 0.12 -3.93
CA ALA A 368 15.81 0.79 -4.66
C ALA A 368 16.03 2.23 -4.12
N PRO A 369 16.55 2.37 -2.88
CA PRO A 369 16.59 3.64 -2.16
C PRO A 369 17.49 4.72 -2.80
N ASP A 370 18.40 4.36 -3.70
CA ASP A 370 19.28 5.31 -4.40
C ASP A 370 18.82 5.62 -5.84
N ALA A 371 17.68 5.06 -6.29
CA ALA A 371 17.13 5.34 -7.60
C ALA A 371 16.72 6.82 -7.74
N GLU A 372 16.79 7.32 -8.96
CA GLU A 372 16.18 8.59 -9.35
C GLU A 372 14.68 8.40 -9.60
N LEU A 373 13.87 9.37 -9.18
CA LEU A 373 12.42 9.34 -9.33
C LEU A 373 11.95 10.29 -10.42
N VAL A 374 11.06 9.79 -11.27
CA VAL A 374 10.26 10.58 -12.21
C VAL A 374 8.80 10.31 -11.86
N LEU A 375 8.01 11.34 -11.61
CA LEU A 375 6.59 11.19 -11.30
C LEU A 375 5.75 11.91 -12.34
N ALA A 376 4.68 11.27 -12.82
CA ALA A 376 3.69 11.90 -13.68
C ALA A 376 2.31 11.80 -13.05
N PHE A 377 1.73 12.94 -12.71
CA PHE A 377 0.37 13.09 -12.22
C PHE A 377 -0.52 13.70 -13.29
N GLY A 378 -1.61 13.00 -13.60
CA GLY A 378 -2.62 13.49 -14.53
C GLY A 378 -4.02 13.33 -13.99
N ILE A 379 -4.74 14.44 -13.83
CA ILE A 379 -6.19 14.43 -13.68
C ILE A 379 -6.78 15.06 -14.93
N SER A 380 -7.18 14.18 -15.83
CA SER A 380 -8.00 14.49 -16.98
C SER A 380 -8.81 13.25 -17.36
N ASN A 381 -9.60 13.34 -18.42
CA ASN A 381 -10.26 12.20 -19.06
C ASN A 381 -9.28 11.20 -19.73
N SER A 382 -7.96 11.35 -19.57
CA SER A 382 -6.96 10.43 -20.11
C SER A 382 -5.69 10.39 -19.24
N VAL A 383 -5.27 9.18 -18.87
CA VAL A 383 -3.97 8.89 -18.24
C VAL A 383 -2.82 8.75 -19.26
N THR A 384 -3.12 8.89 -20.56
CA THR A 384 -2.16 8.66 -21.64
C THR A 384 -1.05 9.70 -21.71
N ALA A 385 -1.37 10.98 -21.53
CA ALA A 385 -0.35 12.03 -21.58
C ALA A 385 0.73 11.85 -20.48
N PRO A 386 0.37 11.61 -19.20
CA PRO A 386 1.34 11.25 -18.17
C PRO A 386 2.25 10.07 -18.52
N VAL A 387 1.70 8.96 -19.03
CA VAL A 387 2.50 7.77 -19.39
C VAL A 387 3.46 8.05 -20.55
N VAL A 388 2.99 8.69 -21.62
CA VAL A 388 3.85 9.02 -22.75
C VAL A 388 4.95 9.99 -22.32
N TRP A 389 4.64 10.97 -21.48
CA TRP A 389 5.64 11.87 -20.92
C TRP A 389 6.66 11.10 -20.06
N ALA A 390 6.21 10.21 -19.18
CA ALA A 390 7.09 9.41 -18.32
C ALA A 390 8.05 8.55 -19.15
N LEU A 391 7.55 7.86 -20.19
CA LEU A 391 8.38 7.08 -21.12
C LEU A 391 9.40 7.95 -21.86
N SER A 392 9.04 9.20 -22.21
CA SER A 392 9.98 10.13 -22.86
C SER A 392 11.14 10.59 -21.95
N GLN A 393 11.07 10.30 -20.64
CA GLN A 393 12.19 10.51 -19.72
C GLN A 393 13.16 9.31 -19.68
N GLU A 394 12.95 8.31 -20.54
CA GLU A 394 13.77 7.10 -20.70
C GLU A 394 13.99 6.34 -19.37
N PRO A 395 12.91 5.94 -18.66
CA PRO A 395 13.04 5.26 -17.38
C PRO A 395 13.51 3.81 -17.58
N ASP A 396 14.24 3.27 -16.60
CA ASP A 396 14.56 1.84 -16.54
C ASP A 396 13.35 1.01 -16.08
N VAL A 397 12.53 1.60 -15.19
CA VAL A 397 11.34 0.98 -14.62
C VAL A 397 10.19 1.97 -14.71
N LEU A 398 9.02 1.54 -15.20
CA LEU A 398 7.79 2.32 -15.22
C LEU A 398 6.69 1.60 -14.43
N LEU A 399 6.21 2.25 -13.38
CA LEU A 399 5.07 1.80 -12.57
C LEU A 399 3.78 2.46 -13.06
N HIS A 400 2.75 1.65 -13.29
CA HIS A 400 1.44 2.09 -13.78
C HIS A 400 0.39 1.95 -12.66
N GLU A 401 0.10 3.00 -11.90
CA GLU A 401 -0.90 2.93 -10.80
C GLU A 401 -2.33 3.24 -11.27
N ALA A 402 -2.52 3.40 -12.58
CA ALA A 402 -3.83 3.51 -13.21
C ALA A 402 -4.17 2.27 -14.03
N SER A 403 -5.45 1.93 -14.06
CA SER A 403 -5.96 0.83 -14.87
C SER A 403 -7.41 1.08 -15.27
N VAL A 404 -7.73 0.71 -16.49
CA VAL A 404 -9.08 0.81 -17.07
C VAL A 404 -9.58 -0.61 -17.33
N TRP A 405 -10.82 -0.90 -16.95
CA TRP A 405 -11.41 -2.25 -17.00
C TRP A 405 -12.71 -2.32 -17.81
N THR A 406 -13.19 -1.15 -18.23
CA THR A 406 -14.40 -0.98 -19.04
C THR A 406 -14.03 -0.13 -20.24
N SER A 407 -14.82 -0.22 -21.30
CA SER A 407 -14.60 0.47 -22.56
C SER A 407 -13.26 0.16 -23.24
N MET A 408 -12.73 -1.07 -23.05
CA MET A 408 -11.53 -1.58 -23.71
C MET A 408 -11.64 -3.08 -24.01
N GLU A 409 -10.80 -3.59 -24.92
CA GLU A 409 -10.79 -4.96 -25.44
C GLU A 409 -10.26 -6.00 -24.45
N MET A 410 -9.39 -5.60 -23.51
CA MET A 410 -8.83 -6.45 -22.46
C MET A 410 -8.14 -7.74 -22.94
N ASP A 411 -7.61 -7.76 -24.15
CA ASP A 411 -6.93 -8.92 -24.74
C ASP A 411 -5.50 -8.62 -25.21
N GLY A 412 -4.96 -7.45 -24.85
CA GLY A 412 -3.61 -7.01 -25.19
C GLY A 412 -3.48 -6.35 -26.56
N SER A 413 -4.56 -6.29 -27.35
CA SER A 413 -4.51 -5.68 -28.69
C SER A 413 -4.75 -4.16 -28.68
N ASP A 414 -5.18 -3.61 -27.56
CA ASP A 414 -5.47 -2.19 -27.42
C ASP A 414 -4.19 -1.33 -27.49
N PRO A 415 -4.30 -0.03 -27.84
CA PRO A 415 -3.14 0.84 -27.96
C PRO A 415 -2.28 0.96 -26.69
N TRP A 416 -2.87 0.81 -25.50
CA TRP A 416 -2.15 0.89 -24.23
C TRP A 416 -1.26 -0.33 -24.04
N SER A 417 -1.81 -1.52 -24.27
CA SER A 417 -1.06 -2.77 -24.24
C SER A 417 0.10 -2.77 -25.24
N LYS A 418 -0.14 -2.28 -26.47
CA LYS A 418 0.92 -2.12 -27.48
C LYS A 418 2.01 -1.13 -27.06
N LEU A 419 1.67 -0.06 -26.34
CA LEU A 419 2.64 0.89 -25.78
C LEU A 419 3.53 0.23 -24.72
N ILE A 420 2.93 -0.60 -23.85
CA ILE A 420 3.67 -1.39 -22.86
C ILE A 420 4.60 -2.41 -23.55
N ASP A 421 4.12 -3.14 -24.55
CA ASP A 421 4.94 -4.09 -25.31
C ASP A 421 6.12 -3.39 -26.01
N THR A 422 5.86 -2.24 -26.63
CA THR A 422 6.88 -1.46 -27.36
C THR A 422 7.94 -0.91 -26.42
N SER A 423 7.54 -0.33 -25.29
CA SER A 423 8.48 0.17 -24.28
C SER A 423 9.28 -0.95 -23.63
N SER A 424 8.64 -2.10 -23.37
CA SER A 424 9.32 -3.31 -22.86
C SER A 424 10.35 -3.85 -23.84
N ALA A 425 10.03 -3.90 -25.14
CA ALA A 425 10.97 -4.27 -26.18
C ALA A 425 12.15 -3.29 -26.30
N SER A 426 11.98 -2.05 -25.83
CA SER A 426 13.02 -1.02 -25.77
C SER A 426 13.85 -1.04 -24.48
N GLY A 427 13.58 -1.99 -23.57
CA GLY A 427 14.35 -2.20 -22.34
C GLY A 427 13.70 -1.68 -21.06
N VAL A 428 12.51 -1.06 -21.12
CA VAL A 428 11.81 -0.57 -19.94
C VAL A 428 11.12 -1.72 -19.21
N VAL A 429 11.34 -1.86 -17.91
CA VAL A 429 10.56 -2.80 -17.09
C VAL A 429 9.24 -2.15 -16.69
N ASN A 430 8.14 -2.63 -17.26
CA ASN A 430 6.80 -2.17 -16.89
C ASN A 430 6.24 -2.97 -15.70
N ILE A 431 5.79 -2.28 -14.65
CA ILE A 431 5.12 -2.86 -13.50
C ILE A 431 3.66 -2.40 -13.51
N CYS A 432 2.74 -3.36 -13.62
CA CYS A 432 1.30 -3.10 -13.70
C CYS A 432 0.60 -3.85 -12.55
N PRO A 433 0.17 -3.16 -11.47
CA PRO A 433 -0.67 -3.74 -10.44
C PRO A 433 -1.95 -4.33 -11.03
N THR A 434 -2.41 -5.47 -10.50
CA THR A 434 -3.58 -6.19 -11.05
C THR A 434 -4.94 -5.52 -10.73
N GLY A 435 -4.92 -4.36 -10.07
CA GLY A 435 -6.12 -3.71 -9.57
C GLY A 435 -6.72 -4.31 -8.30
N ASN A 436 -7.70 -3.59 -7.76
CA ASN A 436 -8.41 -3.91 -6.52
C ASN A 436 -9.87 -4.34 -6.75
N ILE A 437 -10.25 -4.70 -7.98
CA ILE A 437 -11.62 -5.11 -8.34
C ILE A 437 -11.91 -6.60 -8.08
N GLY A 438 -10.92 -7.37 -7.65
CA GLY A 438 -11.08 -8.77 -7.28
C GLY A 438 -12.11 -8.95 -6.17
N GLY A 439 -13.18 -9.69 -6.46
CA GLY A 439 -14.29 -9.91 -5.50
C GLY A 439 -15.32 -8.77 -5.43
N ALA A 440 -15.15 -7.68 -6.18
CA ALA A 440 -16.11 -6.58 -6.25
C ALA A 440 -17.41 -6.94 -7.00
N ARG A 441 -17.51 -8.16 -7.55
CA ARG A 441 -18.65 -8.66 -8.34
C ARG A 441 -18.99 -7.77 -9.55
N LYS A 442 -17.95 -7.15 -10.15
CA LYS A 442 -18.04 -6.30 -11.35
C LYS A 442 -17.61 -7.02 -12.64
N HIS A 443 -17.37 -8.32 -12.57
CA HIS A 443 -16.98 -9.16 -13.71
C HIS A 443 -17.73 -10.49 -13.62
N ALA A 444 -18.26 -10.96 -14.76
CA ALA A 444 -18.97 -12.21 -14.90
C ALA A 444 -18.60 -12.87 -16.23
N VAL A 445 -18.64 -14.20 -16.25
CA VAL A 445 -18.36 -15.00 -17.45
C VAL A 445 -19.44 -16.07 -17.56
N ILE A 446 -19.91 -16.31 -18.78
CA ILE A 446 -20.82 -17.41 -19.12
C ILE A 446 -20.35 -18.00 -20.45
N GLU A 447 -20.51 -19.31 -20.59
CA GLU A 447 -20.37 -19.99 -21.88
C GLU A 447 -21.77 -20.22 -22.44
N VAL A 448 -22.00 -19.77 -23.68
CA VAL A 448 -23.27 -19.96 -24.39
C VAL A 448 -22.99 -20.83 -25.61
N ALA A 449 -23.67 -21.98 -25.69
CA ALA A 449 -23.58 -22.83 -26.86
C ALA A 449 -24.28 -22.16 -28.06
N ALA A 450 -23.87 -22.51 -29.28
CA ALA A 450 -24.58 -22.12 -30.49
C ALA A 450 -26.08 -22.42 -30.37
N THR A 451 -26.94 -21.53 -30.85
CA THR A 451 -28.41 -21.58 -30.74
C THR A 451 -29.01 -21.57 -29.32
N ALA A 452 -28.19 -21.51 -28.26
CA ALA A 452 -28.67 -21.46 -26.89
C ALA A 452 -28.80 -20.01 -26.39
N THR A 453 -29.60 -19.83 -25.32
CA THR A 453 -29.74 -18.56 -24.61
C THR A 453 -29.08 -18.66 -23.24
N GLY A 454 -28.19 -17.72 -22.94
CA GLY A 454 -27.62 -17.47 -21.62
C GLY A 454 -28.16 -16.19 -21.00
N GLU A 455 -28.13 -16.11 -19.67
CA GLU A 455 -28.50 -14.91 -18.92
C GLU A 455 -27.40 -14.55 -17.92
N MET A 456 -27.02 -13.27 -17.86
CA MET A 456 -26.25 -12.72 -16.74
C MET A 456 -27.08 -11.68 -16.01
N LYS A 457 -27.14 -11.78 -14.68
CA LYS A 457 -27.90 -10.84 -13.85
C LYS A 457 -26.95 -9.88 -13.16
N PHE A 458 -27.33 -8.60 -13.12
CA PHE A 458 -26.64 -7.60 -12.33
C PHE A 458 -27.66 -6.70 -11.62
N ASN A 459 -27.29 -6.26 -10.42
CA ASN A 459 -28.11 -5.35 -9.64
C ASN A 459 -27.53 -3.94 -9.75
N VAL A 460 -28.41 -2.97 -10.00
CA VAL A 460 -28.08 -1.55 -9.96
C VAL A 460 -28.57 -0.97 -8.62
N PRO A 461 -27.65 -0.51 -7.75
CA PRO A 461 -28.03 0.09 -6.47
C PRO A 461 -28.84 1.38 -6.62
N THR A 462 -29.57 1.74 -5.57
CA THR A 462 -30.18 3.07 -5.42
C THR A 462 -29.13 4.17 -5.57
N ASP A 463 -29.52 5.29 -6.18
CA ASP A 463 -28.68 6.46 -6.45
C ASP A 463 -27.56 6.27 -7.51
N THR A 464 -27.54 5.14 -8.20
CA THR A 464 -26.62 4.94 -9.34
C THR A 464 -27.00 5.89 -10.48
N GLN A 465 -26.13 6.87 -10.77
CA GLN A 465 -26.32 7.81 -11.86
C GLN A 465 -26.07 7.18 -13.23
N SER A 466 -25.13 6.24 -13.29
CA SER A 466 -24.79 5.56 -14.54
C SER A 466 -24.10 4.21 -14.33
N VAL A 467 -24.13 3.38 -15.38
CA VAL A 467 -23.45 2.09 -15.44
C VAL A 467 -22.74 1.95 -16.78
N ASP A 468 -21.44 1.70 -16.75
CA ASP A 468 -20.65 1.28 -17.93
C ASP A 468 -20.67 -0.25 -18.01
N LEU A 469 -21.09 -0.76 -19.17
CA LEU A 469 -21.19 -2.17 -19.51
C LEU A 469 -20.31 -2.44 -20.73
N THR A 470 -19.28 -3.25 -20.53
CA THR A 470 -18.42 -3.76 -21.61
C THR A 470 -18.54 -5.26 -21.66
N MET A 471 -18.80 -5.80 -22.85
CA MET A 471 -18.98 -7.24 -23.03
C MET A 471 -18.02 -7.76 -24.09
N HIS A 472 -17.29 -8.82 -23.74
CA HIS A 472 -16.30 -9.46 -24.60
C HIS A 472 -16.81 -10.82 -25.04
N VAL A 473 -16.91 -11.01 -26.35
CA VAL A 473 -17.38 -12.25 -26.98
C VAL A 473 -16.19 -12.90 -27.68
N ARG A 474 -15.93 -14.16 -27.33
CA ARG A 474 -14.87 -15.01 -27.92
C ARG A 474 -15.47 -16.35 -28.33
N GLY A 475 -14.92 -16.96 -29.38
CA GLY A 475 -15.34 -18.29 -29.86
C GLY A 475 -15.89 -18.33 -31.29
N GLY A 476 -15.94 -17.20 -32.01
CA GLY A 476 -16.20 -17.15 -33.45
C GLY A 476 -17.67 -17.29 -33.89
N SER A 477 -18.60 -17.46 -32.97
CA SER A 477 -20.04 -17.41 -33.24
C SER A 477 -20.57 -15.98 -33.07
N ASP A 478 -21.48 -15.56 -33.95
CA ASP A 478 -22.24 -14.35 -33.74
C ASP A 478 -23.17 -14.51 -32.53
N VAL A 479 -23.39 -13.40 -31.82
CA VAL A 479 -24.32 -13.36 -30.68
C VAL A 479 -25.24 -12.17 -30.79
N VAL A 480 -26.48 -12.36 -30.36
CA VAL A 480 -27.43 -11.28 -30.13
C VAL A 480 -27.47 -10.99 -28.64
N LEU A 481 -27.24 -9.72 -28.29
CA LEU A 481 -27.17 -9.26 -26.91
C LEU A 481 -28.32 -8.29 -26.65
N SER A 482 -29.05 -8.51 -25.56
CA SER A 482 -30.13 -7.61 -25.13
C SER A 482 -30.11 -7.40 -23.62
N LEU A 483 -30.68 -6.27 -23.20
CA LEU A 483 -30.84 -5.87 -21.81
C LEU A 483 -32.31 -5.91 -21.45
N ARG A 484 -32.66 -6.72 -20.46
CA ARG A 484 -33.96 -6.76 -19.83
C ARG A 484 -33.96 -5.93 -18.55
N GLU A 485 -34.83 -4.94 -18.48
CA GLU A 485 -35.05 -4.07 -17.33
C GLU A 485 -35.75 -4.78 -16.18
N PRO A 486 -35.70 -4.23 -14.95
CA PRO A 486 -36.46 -4.75 -13.81
C PRO A 486 -37.98 -4.82 -14.07
N GLY A 487 -38.51 -3.90 -14.88
CA GLY A 487 -39.91 -3.88 -15.32
C GLY A 487 -40.26 -4.91 -16.40
N GLY A 488 -39.25 -5.58 -16.99
CA GLY A 488 -39.41 -6.60 -18.02
C GLY A 488 -39.28 -6.10 -19.46
N ALA A 489 -39.15 -4.79 -19.70
CA ALA A 489 -38.83 -4.27 -21.04
C ALA A 489 -37.46 -4.79 -21.51
N VAL A 490 -37.35 -5.12 -22.80
CA VAL A 490 -36.13 -5.69 -23.41
C VAL A 490 -35.62 -4.76 -24.51
N HIS A 491 -34.33 -4.46 -24.47
CA HIS A 491 -33.67 -3.55 -25.39
C HIS A 491 -32.46 -4.22 -26.05
N PRO A 492 -32.33 -4.20 -27.38
CA PRO A 492 -31.12 -4.70 -28.03
C PRO A 492 -29.92 -3.82 -27.68
N LEU A 493 -28.77 -4.44 -27.36
CA LEU A 493 -27.54 -3.71 -27.02
C LEU A 493 -26.78 -3.19 -28.25
N SER A 494 -27.35 -3.35 -29.44
CA SER A 494 -26.89 -2.73 -30.68
C SER A 494 -27.58 -1.39 -30.99
N ALA A 495 -28.48 -0.93 -30.12
CA ALA A 495 -29.23 0.31 -30.32
C ALA A 495 -29.35 1.16 -29.05
N THR A 496 -29.49 2.47 -29.23
CA THR A 496 -29.83 3.40 -28.16
C THR A 496 -31.34 3.34 -27.88
N ALA A 497 -31.74 3.31 -26.61
CA ALA A 497 -33.14 3.21 -26.19
C ALA A 497 -33.46 4.04 -24.93
N ASN A 498 -34.73 4.37 -24.73
CA ASN A 498 -35.22 4.93 -23.46
C ASN A 498 -35.58 3.77 -22.53
N LEU A 499 -35.23 3.92 -21.25
CA LEU A 499 -35.54 2.96 -20.20
C LEU A 499 -36.86 3.32 -19.52
N ASP A 500 -37.59 2.33 -19.02
CA ASP A 500 -38.90 2.50 -18.37
C ASP A 500 -38.83 3.43 -17.14
N GLY A 501 -37.67 3.47 -16.46
CA GLY A 501 -37.39 4.36 -15.33
C GLY A 501 -37.14 5.83 -15.68
N GLY A 502 -37.25 6.22 -16.96
CA GLY A 502 -36.90 7.56 -17.46
C GLY A 502 -35.42 7.74 -17.78
N GLY A 503 -34.62 6.68 -17.64
CA GLY A 503 -33.22 6.63 -18.04
C GLY A 503 -33.02 6.37 -19.53
N ARG A 504 -31.76 6.16 -19.93
CA ARG A 504 -31.36 5.86 -21.31
C ARG A 504 -30.29 4.79 -21.37
N LEU A 505 -30.43 3.86 -22.31
CA LEU A 505 -29.38 2.98 -22.79
C LEU A 505 -28.72 3.63 -24.00
N TYR A 506 -27.41 3.81 -23.95
CA TYR A 506 -26.58 4.20 -25.08
C TYR A 506 -25.74 3.00 -25.52
N SER A 507 -25.83 2.65 -26.80
CA SER A 507 -24.92 1.70 -27.45
C SER A 507 -23.99 2.48 -28.36
N TYR A 508 -22.68 2.34 -28.16
CA TYR A 508 -21.65 2.94 -29.00
C TYR A 508 -21.26 2.05 -30.19
N GLY A 509 -21.93 0.91 -30.33
CA GLY A 509 -21.63 -0.11 -31.32
C GLY A 509 -20.77 -1.24 -30.76
N ASP A 510 -20.29 -2.06 -31.68
CA ASP A 510 -19.37 -3.15 -31.44
C ASP A 510 -18.14 -3.06 -32.34
N ASP A 511 -17.02 -3.60 -31.87
CA ASP A 511 -15.77 -3.68 -32.60
C ASP A 511 -15.16 -5.09 -32.48
N VAL A 512 -14.25 -5.44 -33.37
CA VAL A 512 -13.46 -6.68 -33.31
C VAL A 512 -12.00 -6.30 -33.19
N SER A 513 -11.41 -6.70 -32.06
CA SER A 513 -10.01 -6.43 -31.74
C SER A 513 -9.05 -7.17 -32.69
N ASP A 514 -7.77 -6.76 -32.75
CA ASP A 514 -6.77 -7.46 -33.56
C ASP A 514 -6.54 -8.91 -33.10
N ALA A 515 -6.85 -9.22 -31.83
CA ALA A 515 -6.79 -10.58 -31.29
C ALA A 515 -8.09 -11.38 -31.54
N GLY A 516 -9.07 -10.78 -32.21
CA GLY A 516 -10.34 -11.40 -32.60
C GLY A 516 -11.41 -11.41 -31.52
N THR A 517 -11.27 -10.60 -30.48
CA THR A 517 -12.32 -10.42 -29.46
C THR A 517 -13.35 -9.41 -29.97
N ARG A 518 -14.62 -9.82 -30.05
CA ARG A 518 -15.70 -8.87 -30.35
C ARG A 518 -16.14 -8.18 -29.07
N VAL A 519 -16.21 -6.86 -29.07
CA VAL A 519 -16.47 -6.05 -27.89
C VAL A 519 -17.68 -5.17 -28.11
N PHE A 520 -18.58 -5.12 -27.13
CA PHE A 520 -19.76 -4.27 -27.14
C PHE A 520 -19.65 -3.20 -26.05
N TYR A 521 -19.92 -1.95 -26.41
CA TYR A 521 -19.78 -0.79 -25.53
C TYR A 521 -21.15 -0.18 -25.23
N ASN A 522 -21.60 -0.30 -23.98
CA ASN A 522 -22.93 0.12 -23.57
C ASN A 522 -22.89 0.96 -22.29
N TYR A 523 -23.76 1.97 -22.22
CA TYR A 523 -23.83 2.86 -21.08
C TYR A 523 -25.29 3.10 -20.67
N LEU A 524 -25.60 2.93 -19.39
CA LEU A 524 -26.90 3.26 -18.83
C LEU A 524 -26.80 4.60 -18.11
N ILE A 525 -27.68 5.56 -18.43
CA ILE A 525 -27.78 6.85 -17.74
C ILE A 525 -29.11 6.92 -17.03
N GLY A 526 -29.06 7.20 -15.72
CA GLY A 526 -30.23 7.18 -14.84
C GLY A 526 -31.03 5.88 -14.95
N PRO A 527 -30.39 4.69 -14.91
CA PRO A 527 -31.10 3.42 -15.14
C PRO A 527 -32.29 3.21 -14.22
N GLY A 528 -32.23 3.74 -12.99
CA GLY A 528 -33.09 3.29 -11.90
C GLY A 528 -32.47 2.10 -11.19
N ALA A 529 -32.90 1.87 -9.95
CA ALA A 529 -32.41 0.75 -9.16
C ALA A 529 -33.18 -0.54 -9.50
N GLY A 530 -32.50 -1.68 -9.46
CA GLY A 530 -33.15 -2.97 -9.63
C GLY A 530 -32.26 -4.04 -10.26
N ASP A 531 -32.88 -5.20 -10.49
CA ASP A 531 -32.23 -6.35 -11.11
C ASP A 531 -32.40 -6.30 -12.63
N TYR A 532 -31.31 -6.13 -13.33
CA TYR A 532 -31.22 -6.18 -14.79
C TYR A 532 -30.72 -7.56 -15.23
N VAL A 533 -31.10 -7.95 -16.44
CA VAL A 533 -30.62 -9.18 -17.06
C VAL A 533 -30.04 -8.88 -18.43
N LEU A 534 -28.79 -9.26 -18.65
CA LEU A 534 -28.18 -9.38 -19.97
C LEU A 534 -28.57 -10.74 -20.53
N GLU A 535 -29.32 -10.74 -21.63
CA GLU A 535 -29.65 -11.94 -22.39
C GLU A 535 -28.67 -12.08 -23.55
N ILE A 536 -28.12 -13.28 -23.71
CA ILE A 536 -27.14 -13.63 -24.75
C ILE A 536 -27.70 -14.79 -25.55
N GLN A 537 -27.97 -14.59 -26.82
CA GLN A 537 -28.39 -15.65 -27.74
C GLN A 537 -27.24 -15.95 -28.70
N GLY A 538 -26.75 -17.19 -28.69
CA GLY A 538 -25.80 -17.65 -29.71
C GLY A 538 -26.53 -17.91 -31.02
N ASP A 539 -25.93 -17.48 -32.14
CA ASP A 539 -26.39 -17.88 -33.48
C ASP A 539 -26.13 -19.37 -33.78
#